data_AF-A0A7R9UQA5-F1
#
_entry.id   AF-A0A7R9UQA5-F1
#
_cell.length_a   1.000
_cell.length_b   1.000
_cell.length_c   1.000
_cell.angle_alpha   90.00
_cell.angle_beta   90.00
_cell.angle_gamma   90.00
#
_symmetry.space_group_name_H-M   'P 1'
#
loop_
_entity.id
_entity.type
_entity.pdbx_description
1 polymer ?
#
loop_
_entity_poly.entity_id
_entity_poly.type
_entity_poly.pdbx_seq_one_letter_code
_entity_poly.pdbx_strand_id
1 'polypeptide(L)'
;PIFWIGVIAAVGIGMSNAGNDLCNAMGVTVGAGVLSLRQAVGVGALFDGLGGLLMGSRVTNTIAAGIVKRDLYSGVDGPDLLAKSMLVVMGSGGLTMLTGTMCKVPISAHHSVVGSLVAMALLTRGPEAVEWWLVGQIVFSWIGNPLLGMACSMVSFGMIDYAILSAHQPVAAFHAHKWLIYALSMCACLPFVLVM
;
A
#
# COMPACT_ATOMS: atom_id res chain seq x y z
N PRO A 1 -3.79 18.48 -23.08
CA PRO A 1 -2.69 18.94 -22.18
C PRO A 1 -2.77 18.29 -20.79
N ILE A 2 -3.93 18.32 -20.13
CA ILE A 2 -4.13 17.79 -18.77
C ILE A 2 -3.82 16.30 -18.62
N PHE A 3 -4.13 15.50 -19.65
CA PHE A 3 -3.82 14.06 -19.70
C PHE A 3 -2.32 13.79 -19.50
N TRP A 4 -1.46 14.46 -20.28
CA TRP A 4 -0.01 14.27 -20.19
C TRP A 4 0.57 14.75 -18.85
N ILE A 5 0.03 15.83 -18.31
CA ILE A 5 0.37 16.29 -16.96
C ILE A 5 -0.02 15.23 -15.93
N GLY A 6 -1.19 14.62 -16.09
CA GLY A 6 -1.65 13.49 -15.27
C GLY A 6 -0.74 12.28 -15.35
N VAL A 7 -0.28 11.90 -16.55
CA VAL A 7 0.69 10.81 -16.73
C VAL A 7 1.99 11.10 -15.99
N ILE A 8 2.53 12.31 -16.14
CA ILE A 8 3.77 12.72 -15.44
C ILE A 8 3.57 12.70 -13.92
N ALA A 9 2.44 13.23 -13.44
CA ALA A 9 2.12 13.22 -12.02
C ALA A 9 1.95 11.79 -11.48
N ALA A 10 1.32 10.89 -12.24
CA ALA A 10 1.14 9.48 -11.89
C ALA A 10 2.48 8.74 -11.79
N VAL A 11 3.40 8.99 -12.73
CA VAL A 11 4.78 8.46 -12.64
C VAL A 11 5.49 9.02 -11.41
N GLY A 12 5.37 10.32 -11.14
CA GLY A 12 6.00 10.99 -10.00
C GLY A 12 5.55 10.44 -8.64
N ILE A 13 4.23 10.30 -8.44
CA ILE A 13 3.68 9.69 -7.22
C ILE A 13 4.06 8.21 -7.12
N GLY A 14 4.07 7.47 -8.24
CA GLY A 14 4.51 6.07 -8.28
C GLY A 14 5.97 5.91 -7.84
N MET A 15 6.89 6.76 -8.32
CA MET A 15 8.29 6.75 -7.90
C MET A 15 8.45 7.10 -6.41
N SER A 16 7.68 8.07 -5.94
CA SER A 16 7.72 8.50 -4.53
C SER A 16 7.18 7.40 -3.60
N ASN A 17 6.11 6.72 -4.01
CA ASN A 17 5.57 5.56 -3.32
C ASN A 17 6.57 4.41 -3.28
N ALA A 18 7.15 4.04 -4.43
CA ALA A 18 8.13 2.96 -4.51
C ALA A 18 9.36 3.23 -3.64
N GLY A 19 9.87 4.47 -3.62
CA GLY A 19 10.99 4.85 -2.77
C GLY A 19 10.67 4.76 -1.27
N ASN A 20 9.43 5.06 -0.89
CA ASN A 20 8.98 5.04 0.49
C ASN A 20 8.65 3.61 0.99
N ASP A 21 8.00 2.78 0.17
CA ASP A 21 7.42 1.51 0.61
C ASP A 21 8.29 0.28 0.36
N LEU A 22 9.30 0.36 -0.52
CA LEU A 22 10.15 -0.79 -0.85
C LEU A 22 10.85 -1.39 0.39
N CYS A 23 11.21 -0.55 1.36
CA CYS A 23 11.84 -0.99 2.60
C CYS A 23 10.90 -1.83 3.48
N ASN A 24 9.58 -1.66 3.37
CA ASN A 24 8.60 -2.45 4.13
C ASN A 24 8.60 -3.91 3.68
N ALA A 25 8.80 -4.18 2.39
CA ALA A 25 8.84 -5.53 1.83
C ALA A 25 10.24 -6.16 1.87
N MET A 26 11.28 -5.37 1.58
CA MET A 26 12.65 -5.87 1.39
C MET A 26 13.60 -5.56 2.55
N GLY A 27 13.18 -4.79 3.55
CA GLY A 27 14.04 -4.36 4.65
C GLY A 27 14.59 -5.53 5.47
N VAL A 28 13.73 -6.51 5.79
CA VAL A 28 14.14 -7.70 6.56
C VAL A 28 15.10 -8.58 5.76
N THR A 29 14.87 -8.78 4.46
CA THR A 29 15.71 -9.64 3.62
C THR A 29 17.09 -9.03 3.38
N VAL A 30 17.16 -7.71 3.19
CA VAL A 30 18.44 -6.99 3.10
C VAL A 30 19.14 -6.93 4.45
N GLY A 31 18.41 -6.64 5.53
CA GLY A 31 18.96 -6.57 6.89
C GLY A 31 19.51 -7.91 7.39
N ALA A 32 18.89 -9.02 7.00
CA ALA A 32 19.37 -10.38 7.29
C ALA A 32 20.54 -10.82 6.38
N GLY A 33 20.97 -9.99 5.42
CA GLY A 33 22.05 -10.32 4.49
C GLY A 33 21.68 -11.36 3.43
N VAL A 34 20.38 -11.68 3.26
CA VAL A 34 19.90 -12.66 2.27
C VAL A 34 20.04 -12.12 0.85
N LEU A 35 19.76 -10.83 0.66
CA LEU A 35 19.90 -10.13 -0.61
C LEU A 35 20.71 -8.84 -0.42
N SER A 36 21.51 -8.49 -1.42
CA SER A 36 22.11 -7.16 -1.50
C SER A 36 21.05 -6.10 -1.83
N LEU A 37 21.32 -4.84 -1.48
CA LEU A 37 20.41 -3.72 -1.77
C LEU A 37 20.05 -3.63 -3.26
N ARG A 38 21.02 -3.88 -4.16
CA ARG A 38 20.78 -3.85 -5.62
C ARG A 38 19.82 -4.96 -6.06
N GLN A 39 19.95 -6.16 -5.49
CA GLN A 39 19.05 -7.28 -5.79
C GLN A 39 17.65 -7.01 -5.24
N ALA A 40 17.54 -6.49 -4.02
CA ALA A 40 16.27 -6.14 -3.39
C ALA A 40 15.49 -5.10 -4.20
N VAL A 41 16.16 -4.06 -4.70
CA VAL A 41 15.54 -3.06 -5.59
C VAL A 41 15.04 -3.68 -6.89
N GLY A 42 15.83 -4.56 -7.53
CA GLY A 42 15.43 -5.22 -8.77
C GLY A 42 14.23 -6.15 -8.60
N VAL A 43 14.24 -6.99 -7.55
CA VAL A 43 13.13 -7.90 -7.22
C VAL A 43 11.89 -7.10 -6.83
N GLY A 44 12.05 -6.08 -5.99
CA GLY A 44 10.95 -5.20 -5.56
C GLY A 44 10.30 -4.49 -6.74
N ALA A 45 11.07 -3.88 -7.63
CA ALA A 45 10.52 -3.20 -8.81
C ALA A 45 9.71 -4.13 -9.72
N LEU A 46 10.16 -5.38 -9.90
CA LEU A 46 9.45 -6.38 -10.69
C LEU A 46 8.12 -6.77 -10.03
N PHE A 47 8.15 -7.20 -8.77
CA PHE A 47 6.95 -7.74 -8.10
C PHE A 47 5.96 -6.66 -7.68
N ASP A 48 6.43 -5.48 -7.26
CA ASP A 48 5.57 -4.34 -6.95
C ASP A 48 4.90 -3.79 -8.23
N GLY A 49 5.65 -3.74 -9.33
CA GLY A 49 5.09 -3.42 -10.66
C GLY A 49 4.03 -4.42 -11.11
N LEU A 50 4.30 -5.73 -10.98
CA LEU A 50 3.32 -6.79 -11.29
C LEU A 50 2.10 -6.71 -10.38
N GLY A 51 2.27 -6.47 -9.08
CA GLY A 51 1.18 -6.27 -8.13
C GLY A 51 0.30 -5.07 -8.52
N GLY A 52 0.91 -3.94 -8.87
CA GLY A 52 0.20 -2.76 -9.36
C GLY A 52 -0.62 -3.05 -10.63
N LEU A 53 -0.07 -3.79 -11.59
CA LEU A 53 -0.76 -4.15 -12.84
C LEU A 53 -1.89 -5.15 -12.63
N LEU A 54 -1.68 -6.17 -11.80
CA LEU A 54 -2.63 -7.26 -11.60
C LEU A 54 -3.72 -6.93 -10.58
N MET A 55 -3.40 -6.14 -9.55
CA MET A 55 -4.27 -5.91 -8.39
C MET A 55 -4.61 -4.44 -8.12
N GLY A 56 -3.89 -3.49 -8.73
CA GLY A 56 -4.01 -2.06 -8.40
C GLY A 56 -5.37 -1.45 -8.72
N SER A 57 -6.13 -2.02 -9.65
CA SER A 57 -7.44 -1.49 -10.07
C SER A 57 -8.47 -1.45 -8.94
N ARG A 58 -8.48 -2.46 -8.05
CA ARG A 58 -9.45 -2.54 -6.93
C ARG A 58 -9.23 -1.45 -5.89
N VAL A 59 -7.97 -1.23 -5.52
CA VAL A 59 -7.58 -0.19 -4.56
C VAL A 59 -7.83 1.18 -5.17
N THR A 60 -7.45 1.37 -6.44
CA THR A 60 -7.70 2.63 -7.15
C THR A 60 -9.19 2.95 -7.23
N ASN A 61 -10.05 1.96 -7.51
CA ASN A 61 -11.50 2.17 -7.54
C ASN A 61 -12.05 2.54 -6.16
N THR A 62 -11.59 1.88 -5.09
CA THR A 62 -12.06 2.17 -3.73
C THR A 62 -11.63 3.57 -3.27
N ILE A 63 -10.38 3.96 -3.54
CA ILE A 63 -9.81 5.24 -3.09
C ILE A 63 -10.24 6.40 -4.01
N ALA A 64 -10.00 6.29 -5.32
CA ALA A 64 -10.22 7.38 -6.27
C ALA A 64 -11.68 7.53 -6.72
N ALA A 65 -12.53 6.50 -6.56
CA ALA A 65 -13.96 6.60 -6.87
C ALA A 65 -14.86 6.62 -5.64
N GLY A 66 -14.39 6.06 -4.51
CA GLY A 66 -15.22 5.90 -3.32
C GLY A 66 -15.21 7.09 -2.37
N ILE A 67 -14.12 7.85 -2.27
CA ILE A 67 -13.99 8.90 -1.24
C ILE A 67 -14.67 10.21 -1.63
N VAL A 68 -14.69 10.51 -2.93
CA VAL A 68 -15.21 11.77 -3.48
C VAL A 68 -16.52 11.50 -4.23
N LYS A 69 -17.59 12.17 -3.82
CA LYS A 69 -18.91 12.09 -4.44
C LYS A 69 -18.93 12.73 -5.83
N ARG A 70 -18.85 11.90 -6.87
CA ARG A 70 -18.69 12.34 -8.27
C ARG A 70 -19.94 13.00 -8.86
N ASP A 71 -21.12 12.68 -8.34
CA ASP A 71 -22.40 13.29 -8.69
C ASP A 71 -22.37 14.82 -8.49
N LEU A 72 -21.67 15.29 -7.45
CA LEU A 72 -21.48 16.72 -7.20
C LEU A 72 -20.52 17.40 -8.20
N TYR A 73 -19.84 16.64 -9.06
CA TYR A 73 -18.97 17.12 -10.15
C TYR A 73 -19.59 16.87 -11.54
N SER A 74 -20.88 16.59 -11.65
CA SER A 74 -21.55 16.28 -12.92
C SER A 74 -21.96 17.50 -13.77
N GLY A 75 -21.89 18.72 -13.22
CA GLY A 75 -22.23 19.96 -13.95
C GLY A 75 -21.20 20.34 -15.02
N VAL A 76 -21.50 21.39 -15.81
CA VAL A 76 -20.71 21.79 -17.00
C VAL A 76 -19.20 21.93 -16.73
N ASP A 77 -18.82 22.56 -15.60
CA ASP A 77 -17.41 22.75 -15.22
C ASP A 77 -16.88 21.67 -14.25
N GLY A 78 -17.74 20.74 -13.84
CA GLY A 78 -17.44 19.76 -12.81
C GLY A 78 -16.36 18.74 -13.19
N PRO A 79 -16.42 18.11 -14.38
CA PRO A 79 -15.41 17.13 -14.81
C PRO A 79 -14.02 17.73 -14.97
N ASP A 80 -13.91 18.96 -15.49
CA ASP A 80 -12.63 19.65 -15.64
C ASP A 80 -12.04 20.06 -14.28
N LEU A 81 -12.89 20.55 -13.36
CA LEU A 81 -12.50 20.82 -11.98
C LEU A 81 -12.00 19.54 -11.30
N LEU A 82 -12.73 18.43 -11.43
CA LEU A 82 -12.34 17.15 -10.83
C LEU A 82 -10.99 16.66 -11.40
N ALA A 83 -10.78 16.74 -12.71
CA ALA A 83 -9.54 16.33 -13.34
C ALA A 83 -8.34 17.16 -12.85
N LYS A 84 -8.48 18.49 -12.77
CA LYS A 84 -7.44 19.39 -12.24
C LYS A 84 -7.16 19.11 -10.76
N SER A 85 -8.21 18.89 -9.99
CA SER A 85 -8.12 18.52 -8.57
C SER A 85 -7.40 17.20 -8.33
N MET A 86 -7.59 16.19 -9.20
CA MET A 86 -6.84 14.93 -9.11
C MET A 86 -5.35 15.12 -9.34
N LEU A 87 -4.92 16.08 -10.17
CA LEU A 87 -3.51 16.44 -10.30
C LEU A 87 -2.95 16.97 -8.97
N VAL A 88 -3.72 17.80 -8.26
CA VAL A 88 -3.34 18.32 -6.94
C VAL A 88 -3.25 17.20 -5.92
N VAL A 89 -4.16 16.23 -5.96
CA VAL A 89 -4.13 15.04 -5.10
C VAL A 89 -2.86 14.23 -5.34
N MET A 90 -2.55 13.90 -6.60
CA MET A 90 -1.33 13.16 -6.95
C MET A 90 -0.07 13.93 -6.58
N GLY A 91 -0.05 15.24 -6.84
CA GLY A 91 1.08 16.11 -6.51
C GLY A 91 1.31 16.21 -5.00
N SER A 92 0.28 16.54 -4.23
CA SER A 92 0.39 16.65 -2.76
C SER A 92 0.74 15.32 -2.10
N GLY A 93 0.04 14.24 -2.45
CA GLY A 93 0.34 12.91 -1.92
C GLY A 93 1.76 12.44 -2.27
N GLY A 94 2.18 12.64 -3.53
CA GLY A 94 3.54 12.34 -3.98
C GLY A 94 4.61 13.15 -3.28
N LEU A 95 4.40 14.47 -3.13
CA LEU A 95 5.33 15.34 -2.43
C LEU A 95 5.47 14.96 -0.95
N THR A 96 4.38 14.65 -0.26
CA THR A 96 4.43 14.20 1.14
C THR A 96 5.29 12.93 1.28
N MET A 97 5.08 11.93 0.42
CA MET A 97 5.89 10.69 0.44
C MET A 97 7.35 10.94 0.07
N LEU A 98 7.61 11.80 -0.92
CA LEU A 98 8.95 12.17 -1.32
C LEU A 98 9.69 12.87 -0.17
N THR A 99 9.03 13.81 0.51
CA THR A 99 9.57 14.48 1.70
C THR A 99 9.90 13.47 2.80
N GLY A 100 8.99 12.53 3.10
CA GLY A 100 9.26 11.45 4.05
C GLY A 100 10.50 10.64 3.68
N THR A 101 10.57 10.21 2.43
CA THR A 101 11.70 9.45 1.89
C THR A 101 13.02 10.23 2.02
N MET A 102 13.04 11.52 1.66
CA MET A 102 14.23 12.37 1.79
C MET A 102 14.63 12.59 3.26
N CYS A 103 13.66 12.71 4.14
CA CYS A 103 13.86 12.81 5.59
C CYS A 103 14.15 11.45 6.25
N LYS A 104 14.14 10.34 5.50
CA LYS A 104 14.33 8.97 6.01
C LYS A 104 13.28 8.55 7.05
N VAL A 105 12.07 9.09 6.93
CA VAL A 105 10.92 8.75 7.77
C VAL A 105 9.93 7.97 6.92
N PRO A 106 9.54 6.74 7.33
CA PRO A 106 8.51 5.99 6.62
C PRO A 106 7.17 6.70 6.79
N ILE A 107 6.59 7.16 5.68
CA ILE A 107 5.27 7.80 5.67
C ILE A 107 4.25 6.83 5.08
N SER A 108 2.99 6.89 5.50
CA SER A 108 1.97 6.06 4.85
C SER A 108 1.44 6.72 3.58
N ALA A 109 1.58 6.03 2.45
CA ALA A 109 1.02 6.44 1.17
C ALA A 109 -0.51 6.56 1.21
N HIS A 110 -1.18 5.59 1.83
CA HIS A 110 -2.64 5.60 1.97
C HIS A 110 -3.14 6.82 2.73
N HIS A 111 -2.53 7.16 3.87
CA HIS A 111 -2.91 8.35 4.63
C HIS A 111 -2.67 9.63 3.81
N SER A 112 -1.55 9.69 3.08
CA SER A 112 -1.20 10.85 2.25
C SER A 112 -2.24 11.08 1.14
N VAL A 113 -2.60 10.04 0.36
CA VAL A 113 -3.56 10.16 -0.74
C VAL A 113 -4.99 10.37 -0.23
N VAL A 114 -5.43 9.64 0.81
CA VAL A 114 -6.76 9.80 1.42
C VAL A 114 -6.91 11.20 2.00
N GLY A 115 -5.91 11.71 2.72
CA GLY A 115 -5.90 13.06 3.26
C GLY A 115 -6.00 14.12 2.16
N SER A 116 -5.22 13.96 1.08
CA SER A 116 -5.31 14.84 -0.10
C SER A 116 -6.68 14.81 -0.76
N LEU A 117 -7.33 13.64 -0.89
CA LEU A 117 -8.67 13.51 -1.46
C LEU A 117 -9.74 14.21 -0.61
N VAL A 118 -9.69 14.00 0.71
CA VAL A 118 -10.61 14.65 1.65
C VAL A 118 -10.42 16.17 1.62
N ALA A 119 -9.18 16.65 1.71
CA ALA A 119 -8.87 18.08 1.64
C ALA A 119 -9.34 18.70 0.32
N MET A 120 -9.11 18.01 -0.81
CA MET A 120 -9.55 18.46 -2.12
C MET A 120 -11.08 18.55 -2.21
N ALA A 121 -11.82 17.54 -1.75
CA ALA A 121 -13.27 17.53 -1.79
C ALA A 121 -13.85 18.66 -0.90
N LEU A 122 -13.30 18.83 0.30
CA LEU A 122 -13.67 19.90 1.22
C LEU A 122 -13.47 21.29 0.60
N LEU A 123 -12.32 21.53 -0.04
CA LEU A 123 -11.97 22.82 -0.62
C LEU A 123 -12.74 23.14 -1.91
N THR A 124 -13.15 22.13 -2.66
CA THR A 124 -13.79 22.36 -3.97
C THR A 124 -15.31 22.32 -3.92
N ARG A 125 -15.90 21.46 -3.09
CA ARG A 125 -17.37 21.23 -3.02
C ARG A 125 -17.91 21.11 -1.59
N GLY A 126 -17.08 21.32 -0.58
CA GLY A 126 -17.49 21.31 0.83
C GLY A 126 -17.63 19.92 1.46
N PRO A 127 -18.05 19.84 2.74
CA PRO A 127 -18.17 18.58 3.49
C PRO A 127 -19.08 17.53 2.86
N GLU A 128 -20.09 17.96 2.10
CA GLU A 128 -21.04 17.04 1.46
C GLU A 128 -20.40 16.20 0.35
N ALA A 129 -19.29 16.67 -0.22
CA ALA A 129 -18.56 15.98 -1.29
C ALA A 129 -17.65 14.84 -0.82
N VAL A 130 -17.53 14.66 0.49
CA VAL A 130 -16.79 13.56 1.09
C VAL A 130 -17.75 12.43 1.46
N GLU A 131 -17.40 11.20 1.09
CA GLU A 131 -18.08 10.00 1.57
C GLU A 131 -17.59 9.64 2.99
N TRP A 132 -18.11 10.34 4.00
CA TRP A 132 -17.68 10.20 5.39
C TRP A 132 -17.80 8.79 5.96
N TRP A 133 -18.81 8.03 5.52
CA TRP A 133 -18.97 6.65 5.95
C TRP A 133 -17.80 5.78 5.47
N LEU A 134 -17.42 5.89 4.19
CA LEU A 134 -16.27 5.17 3.65
C LEU A 134 -14.96 5.64 4.29
N VAL A 135 -14.79 6.95 4.49
CA VAL A 135 -13.62 7.49 5.22
C VAL A 135 -13.54 6.87 6.61
N GLY A 136 -14.65 6.80 7.34
CA GLY A 136 -14.71 6.14 8.64
C GLY A 136 -14.27 4.67 8.58
N GLN A 137 -14.78 3.90 7.61
CA GLN A 137 -14.36 2.51 7.40
C GLN A 137 -12.86 2.38 7.12
N ILE A 138 -12.30 3.28 6.31
CA ILE A 138 -10.86 3.34 6.02
C ILE A 138 -10.07 3.62 7.30
N VAL A 139 -10.48 4.60 8.10
CA VAL A 139 -9.80 4.93 9.38
C VAL A 139 -9.86 3.76 10.36
N PHE A 140 -11.00 3.08 10.48
CA PHE A 140 -11.10 1.87 11.31
C PHE A 140 -10.15 0.77 10.83
N SER A 141 -9.97 0.61 9.51
CA SER A 141 -9.03 -0.36 8.94
C SER A 141 -7.56 -0.05 9.26
N TRP A 142 -7.19 1.22 9.45
CA TRP A 142 -5.83 1.61 9.82
C TRP A 142 -5.41 1.13 11.20
N ILE A 143 -6.37 0.85 12.09
CA ILE A 143 -6.14 0.27 13.41
C ILE A 143 -6.33 -1.25 13.35
N GLY A 144 -7.39 -1.72 12.69
CA GLY A 144 -7.72 -3.14 12.61
C GLY A 144 -6.66 -3.96 11.88
N ASN A 145 -6.12 -3.46 10.76
CA ASN A 145 -5.19 -4.21 9.93
C ASN A 145 -3.83 -4.46 10.62
N PRO A 146 -3.19 -3.47 11.28
CA PRO A 146 -1.98 -3.75 12.06
C PRO A 146 -2.19 -4.75 13.19
N LEU A 147 -3.32 -4.67 13.90
CA LEU A 147 -3.63 -5.62 14.99
C LEU A 147 -3.82 -7.04 14.47
N LEU A 148 -4.52 -7.20 13.34
CA LEU A 148 -4.68 -8.49 12.69
C LEU A 148 -3.33 -9.02 12.18
N GLY A 149 -2.52 -8.17 11.55
CA GLY A 149 -1.17 -8.52 11.11
C GLY A 149 -0.28 -8.97 12.26
N MET A 150 -0.34 -8.29 13.40
CA MET A 150 0.36 -8.65 14.62
C MET A 150 -0.11 -10.02 15.14
N ALA A 151 -1.42 -10.26 15.23
CA ALA A 151 -1.97 -11.54 15.67
C ALA A 151 -1.52 -12.70 14.75
N CYS A 152 -1.63 -12.52 13.43
CA CYS A 152 -1.18 -13.49 12.43
C CYS A 152 0.34 -13.76 12.54
N SER A 153 1.15 -12.71 12.73
CA SER A 153 2.59 -12.82 12.92
C SER A 153 2.95 -13.60 14.20
N MET A 154 2.29 -13.30 15.32
CA MET A 154 2.48 -14.01 16.58
C MET A 154 2.15 -15.50 16.47
N VAL A 155 1.02 -15.83 15.83
CA VAL A 155 0.62 -17.23 15.61
C VAL A 155 1.63 -17.94 14.71
N SER A 156 2.02 -17.30 13.60
CA SER A 156 2.97 -17.89 12.65
C SER A 156 4.34 -18.13 13.29
N PHE A 157 4.84 -17.15 14.05
CA PHE A 157 6.08 -17.29 14.78
C PHE A 157 5.98 -18.37 15.86
N GLY A 158 4.89 -18.41 16.64
CA GLY A 158 4.67 -19.44 17.66
C GLY A 158 4.65 -20.85 17.07
N MET A 159 4.07 -21.05 15.88
CA MET A 159 4.12 -22.33 15.17
C MET A 159 5.55 -22.71 14.77
N ILE A 160 6.34 -21.76 14.25
CA ILE A 160 7.74 -21.99 13.86
C ILE A 160 8.60 -22.28 15.10
N ASP A 161 8.41 -21.52 16.17
CA ASP A 161 9.16 -21.70 17.42
C ASP A 161 8.90 -23.08 18.02
N TYR A 162 7.63 -23.46 18.18
CA TYR A 162 7.25 -24.75 18.72
C TYR A 162 7.72 -25.92 17.84
N ALA A 163 7.56 -25.83 16.53
CA ALA A 163 7.85 -26.95 15.62
C ALA A 163 9.35 -27.10 15.28
N ILE A 164 10.11 -25.99 15.26
CA ILE A 164 11.48 -25.98 14.72
C ILE A 164 12.48 -25.48 15.77
N LEU A 165 12.31 -24.27 16.31
CA LEU A 165 13.35 -23.61 17.08
C LEU A 165 13.53 -24.22 18.48
N SER A 166 12.44 -24.60 19.13
CA SER A 166 12.42 -25.19 20.47
C SER A 166 12.53 -26.72 20.47
N ALA A 167 12.71 -27.35 19.31
CA ALA A 167 12.90 -28.79 19.20
C ALA A 167 14.26 -29.23 19.77
N HIS A 168 14.35 -30.46 20.30
CA HIS A 168 15.60 -31.00 20.84
C HIS A 168 16.75 -31.04 19.80
N GLN A 169 16.40 -31.22 18.51
CA GLN A 169 17.34 -31.14 17.38
C GLN A 169 16.80 -30.19 16.29
N PRO A 170 17.04 -28.87 16.40
CA PRO A 170 16.44 -27.87 15.53
C PRO A 170 16.74 -28.04 14.03
N VAL A 171 17.94 -28.51 13.69
CA VAL A 171 18.34 -28.73 12.29
C VAL A 171 17.55 -29.89 11.65
N ALA A 172 17.39 -30.99 12.37
CA ALA A 172 16.59 -32.12 11.90
C ALA A 172 15.11 -31.73 11.79
N ALA A 173 14.60 -31.01 12.79
CA ALA A 173 13.24 -30.47 12.79
C ALA A 173 13.01 -29.50 11.61
N PHE A 174 13.98 -28.64 11.29
CA PHE A 174 13.91 -27.79 10.09
C PHE A 174 13.77 -28.61 8.81
N HIS A 175 14.59 -29.65 8.61
CA HIS A 175 14.47 -30.46 7.40
C HIS A 175 13.11 -31.19 7.30
N ALA A 176 12.55 -31.62 8.43
CA ALA A 176 11.24 -32.26 8.50
C ALA A 176 10.08 -31.28 8.30
N HIS A 177 10.21 -30.03 8.77
CA HIS A 177 9.11 -29.06 8.87
C HIS A 177 9.31 -27.78 8.05
N LYS A 178 10.35 -27.65 7.24
CA LYS A 178 10.59 -26.48 6.36
C LYS A 178 9.40 -26.13 5.46
N TRP A 179 8.58 -27.12 5.09
CA TRP A 179 7.35 -26.90 4.33
C TRP A 179 6.31 -26.06 5.08
N LEU A 180 6.31 -26.10 6.42
CA LEU A 180 5.50 -25.22 7.26
C LEU A 180 5.82 -23.75 6.99
N ILE A 181 7.10 -23.40 6.89
CA ILE A 181 7.55 -22.02 6.60
C ILE A 181 7.04 -21.58 5.23
N TYR A 182 7.17 -22.43 4.20
CA TYR A 182 6.65 -22.12 2.87
C TYR A 182 5.12 -22.03 2.85
N ALA A 183 4.43 -22.92 3.54
CA ALA A 183 2.97 -22.92 3.63
C ALA A 183 2.43 -21.67 4.33
N LEU A 184 3.04 -21.25 5.45
CA LEU A 184 2.67 -20.03 6.16
C LEU A 184 2.89 -18.79 5.28
N SER A 185 4.03 -18.72 4.58
CA SER A 185 4.31 -17.63 3.63
C SER A 185 3.33 -17.60 2.45
N MET A 186 2.94 -18.76 1.92
CA MET A 186 1.95 -18.85 0.83
C MET A 186 0.52 -18.54 1.30
N CYS A 187 0.13 -18.99 2.49
CA CYS A 187 -1.18 -18.67 3.08
C CYS A 187 -1.35 -17.18 3.34
N ALA A 188 -0.26 -16.44 3.61
CA ALA A 188 -0.32 -14.98 3.69
C ALA A 188 -0.59 -14.32 2.32
N CYS A 189 -0.17 -14.93 1.21
CA CYS A 189 -0.33 -14.41 -0.15
C CYS A 189 -1.64 -14.86 -0.84
N LEU A 190 -2.18 -16.03 -0.50
CA LEU A 190 -3.31 -16.67 -1.18
C LEU A 190 -4.67 -15.93 -1.08
N PRO A 191 -5.05 -15.30 0.05
CA PRO A 191 -6.30 -14.56 0.16
C PRO A 191 -6.42 -13.42 -0.85
N PHE A 192 -5.30 -12.87 -1.29
CA PHE A 192 -5.23 -11.78 -2.26
C PHE A 192 -5.38 -12.28 -3.71
N VAL A 193 -4.91 -13.49 -4.01
CA VAL A 193 -5.01 -14.12 -5.35
C VAL A 193 -6.38 -14.79 -5.57
N LEU A 194 -6.96 -15.40 -4.53
CA LEU A 194 -8.20 -16.17 -4.65
C LEU A 194 -9.48 -15.34 -4.64
N VAL A 195 -9.38 -14.06 -4.27
CA VAL A 195 -10.50 -13.11 -4.37
C VAL A 195 -10.51 -12.40 -5.74
N MET A 196 -9.58 -12.73 -6.64
CA MET A 196 -9.62 -12.32 -8.06
C MET A 196 -10.90 -12.82 -8.74
#